data_AF-A0A3D2BUL4-F1
#
_entry.id   AF-A0A3D2BUL4-F1
#
_cell.length_a   1.000
_cell.length_b   1.000
_cell.length_c   1.000
_cell.angle_alpha   90.00
_cell.angle_beta   90.00
_cell.angle_gamma   90.00
#
_symmetry.space_group_name_H-M   'P 1'
#
loop_
_entity.id
_entity.type
_entity.pdbx_description
1 polymer ?
#
loop_
_entity_poly.entity_id
_entity_poly.type
_entity_poly.pdbx_seq_one_letter_code
_entity_poly.pdbx_strand_id
1 'polypeptide(L)'
;MTDCHRIDVHHHILPPNYVDIVGDDRIGPLILAGKTPEWTPQMSIEAMDRNGIQTALTSISAPGLWFGDTQETVDLCRHCNEYAA
;
A
#
# COMPACT_ATOMS: atom_id res chain seq x y z
N MET A 1 9.28 -22.52 -21.48
CA MET A 1 9.67 -21.87 -20.21
C MET A 1 8.52 -22.10 -19.27
N THR A 2 8.74 -22.71 -18.11
CA THR A 2 7.69 -22.89 -17.10
C THR A 2 7.22 -21.52 -16.63
N ASP A 3 5.93 -21.25 -16.75
CA ASP A 3 5.31 -20.02 -16.25
C ASP A 3 5.69 -19.83 -14.77
N CYS A 4 6.25 -18.68 -14.45
CA CYS A 4 6.76 -18.39 -13.11
C CYS A 4 5.59 -17.98 -12.20
N HIS A 5 5.14 -18.90 -11.34
CA HIS A 5 4.05 -18.69 -10.38
C HIS A 5 4.50 -18.01 -9.07
N ARG A 6 5.33 -16.97 -9.14
CA ARG A 6 5.76 -16.26 -7.92
C ARG A 6 4.59 -15.51 -7.31
N ILE A 7 4.39 -15.72 -6.02
CA ILE A 7 3.44 -14.99 -5.19
C ILE A 7 4.23 -14.08 -4.26
N ASP A 8 4.04 -12.77 -4.41
CA ASP A 8 4.54 -11.77 -3.48
C ASP A 8 3.53 -11.58 -2.34
N VAL A 9 3.98 -11.79 -1.11
CA VAL A 9 3.14 -11.69 0.09
C VAL A 9 3.46 -10.44 0.93
N HIS A 10 4.36 -9.58 0.43
CA HIS A 10 4.79 -8.35 1.10
C HIS A 10 4.74 -7.20 0.11
N HIS A 11 3.53 -6.91 -0.39
CA HIS A 11 3.30 -5.86 -1.37
C HIS A 11 2.50 -4.70 -0.75
N HIS A 12 3.19 -3.63 -0.37
CA HIS A 12 2.51 -2.48 0.21
C HIS A 12 1.85 -1.60 -0.85
N ILE A 13 0.66 -1.09 -0.54
CA ILE A 13 -0.07 -0.10 -1.35
C ILE A 13 -0.30 1.19 -0.55
N LEU A 14 -0.53 2.28 -1.26
CA LEU A 14 -0.83 3.61 -0.71
C LEU A 14 -2.08 4.18 -1.38
N PRO A 15 -3.30 3.74 -0.97
CA PRO A 15 -4.54 4.29 -1.51
C PRO A 15 -4.54 5.83 -1.41
N PRO A 16 -4.99 6.57 -2.44
CA PRO A 16 -4.93 8.04 -2.41
C PRO A 16 -5.61 8.66 -1.18
N ASN A 17 -6.79 8.16 -0.82
CA ASN A 17 -7.53 8.62 0.37
C ASN A 17 -6.76 8.35 1.68
N TYR A 18 -6.02 7.24 1.77
CA TYR A 18 -5.15 6.97 2.91
C TYR A 18 -4.02 8.01 3.01
N VAL A 19 -3.40 8.36 1.89
CA VAL A 19 -2.37 9.41 1.85
C VAL A 19 -2.94 10.77 2.26
N ASP A 20 -4.14 11.11 1.77
CA ASP A 20 -4.82 12.38 2.10
C ASP A 20 -5.17 12.48 3.60
N ILE A 21 -5.65 11.39 4.22
CA ILE A 21 -6.05 11.36 5.63
C ILE A 21 -4.83 11.29 6.56
N VAL A 22 -3.85 10.44 6.25
CA VAL A 22 -2.70 10.18 7.12
C VAL A 22 -1.65 11.29 6.98
N GLY A 23 -1.44 11.78 5.77
CA GLY A 23 -0.54 12.89 5.46
C GLY A 23 0.95 12.51 5.45
N ASP A 24 1.72 13.35 4.75
CA ASP A 24 3.16 13.16 4.54
C ASP A 24 3.97 13.16 5.83
N ASP A 25 3.57 13.96 6.82
CA ASP A 25 4.27 14.08 8.10
C ASP A 25 4.25 12.78 8.92
N ARG A 26 3.28 11.90 8.66
CA ARG A 26 3.16 10.60 9.33
C ARG A 26 3.69 9.44 8.49
N ILE A 27 3.58 9.53 7.16
CA ILE A 27 4.08 8.48 6.26
C ILE A 27 5.58 8.64 6.02
N GLY A 28 6.02 9.84 5.62
CA GLY A 28 7.38 10.13 5.19
C GLY A 28 8.48 9.67 6.14
N PRO A 29 8.39 9.90 7.47
CA PRO A 29 9.41 9.48 8.42
C PRO A 29 9.63 7.97 8.51
N LEU A 30 8.69 7.14 8.07
CA LEU A 30 8.79 5.68 8.08
C LEU A 30 9.32 5.11 6.76
N ILE A 31 9.47 5.95 5.75
CA ILE A 31 9.99 5.59 4.44
C ILE A 31 11.48 5.93 4.39
N LEU A 32 12.28 5.04 3.80
CA LEU A 32 13.74 5.23 3.69
C LEU A 32 14.12 6.58 3.04
N ALA A 33 13.30 7.05 2.10
CA ALA A 33 13.49 8.32 1.41
C ALA A 33 13.08 9.57 2.23
N GLY A 34 12.49 9.38 3.43
CA GLY A 34 12.04 10.47 4.29
C GLY A 34 10.82 11.24 3.76
N LYS A 35 10.14 10.73 2.74
CA LYS A 35 8.95 11.32 2.12
C LYS A 35 7.98 10.24 1.67
N THR A 36 6.70 10.57 1.60
CA THR A 36 5.69 9.70 1.01
C THR A 36 6.07 9.42 -0.45
N PRO A 37 6.19 8.14 -0.85
CA PRO A 37 6.48 7.82 -2.23
C PRO A 37 5.25 8.08 -3.08
N GLU A 38 5.46 8.53 -4.31
CA GLU A 38 4.43 8.43 -5.33
C GLU A 38 4.15 6.94 -5.58
N TRP A 39 2.87 6.58 -5.55
CA TRP A 39 2.43 5.22 -5.82
C TRP A 39 1.17 5.24 -6.68
N THR A 40 1.14 4.33 -7.65
CA THR A 40 -0.05 4.01 -8.42
C THR A 40 -0.13 2.49 -8.59
N PRO A 41 -1.33 1.92 -8.82
CA PRO A 41 -1.46 0.50 -9.15
C PRO A 41 -0.61 0.08 -10.35
N GLN A 42 -0.44 0.95 -11.35
CA GLN A 42 0.37 0.69 -12.54
C GLN A 42 1.84 0.48 -12.17
N MET A 43 2.40 1.28 -11.27
CA MET A 43 3.78 1.11 -10.79
C MET A 43 4.00 -0.26 -10.12
N SER A 44 3.00 -0.72 -9.36
CA SER A 44 3.01 -2.07 -8.76
C SER A 44 2.99 -3.16 -9.83
N ILE A 45 2.12 -3.06 -10.84
CA ILE A 45 2.02 -4.01 -11.95
C ILE A 45 3.34 -4.07 -12.74
N GLU A 46 3.91 -2.93 -13.09
CA GLU A 46 5.20 -2.88 -13.80
C GLU A 46 6.34 -3.49 -12.96
N ALA A 47 6.32 -3.29 -11.64
CA ALA A 47 7.28 -3.94 -10.75
C ALA A 47 7.08 -5.46 -10.70
N MET A 48 5.83 -5.94 -10.73
CA MET A 48 5.52 -7.36 -10.81
C MET A 48 6.04 -7.97 -12.12
N ASP A 49 5.79 -7.33 -13.26
CA ASP A 49 6.25 -7.78 -14.59
C ASP A 49 7.78 -7.87 -14.67
N ARG A 50 8.49 -6.84 -14.19
CA ARG A 50 9.97 -6.82 -14.17
C ARG A 50 10.58 -7.93 -13.31
N ASN A 51 9.87 -8.38 -12.27
CA ASN A 51 10.37 -9.37 -11.31
C ASN A 51 9.77 -10.77 -11.50
N GLY A 52 8.91 -10.96 -12.51
CA GLY A 52 8.22 -12.23 -12.78
C GLY A 52 7.30 -12.66 -11.64
N ILE A 53 6.62 -11.70 -10.99
CA ILE A 53 5.62 -11.93 -9.95
C ILE A 53 4.25 -12.07 -10.62
N GLN A 54 3.58 -13.20 -10.42
CA GLN A 54 2.26 -13.45 -10.99
C GLN A 54 1.14 -12.89 -10.12
N THR A 55 1.30 -12.94 -8.80
CA THR A 55 0.26 -12.53 -7.85
C THR A 55 0.89 -11.79 -6.69
N ALA A 56 0.28 -10.68 -6.27
CA ALA A 56 0.65 -9.95 -5.09
C ALA A 56 -0.52 -9.95 -4.10
N LEU A 57 -0.24 -10.31 -2.85
CA LEU A 57 -1.15 -10.09 -1.73
C LEU A 57 -0.83 -8.72 -1.14
N THR A 58 -1.74 -7.77 -1.34
CA THR A 58 -1.53 -6.39 -0.97
C THR A 58 -1.84 -6.13 0.49
N SER A 59 -1.12 -5.19 1.10
CA SER A 59 -1.39 -4.68 2.45
C SER A 59 -1.15 -3.17 2.52
N ILE A 60 -1.78 -2.49 3.48
CA ILE A 60 -1.55 -1.04 3.67
C ILE A 60 -0.13 -0.82 4.22
N SER A 61 0.55 0.18 3.67
CA SER A 61 1.89 0.58 4.10
C SER A 61 1.90 1.12 5.54
N ALA A 62 3.10 1.20 6.14
CA ALA A 62 3.30 1.94 7.37
C ALA A 62 2.87 3.43 7.21
N PRO A 63 2.40 4.11 8.27
CA PRO A 63 2.28 3.70 9.68
C PRO A 63 1.13 2.74 10.03
N GLY A 64 0.27 2.38 9.08
CA GLY A 64 -0.97 1.66 9.36
C GLY A 64 -2.12 2.61 9.70
N LEU A 65 -3.12 2.13 10.46
CA LEU A 65 -4.45 2.75 10.47
C LEU A 65 -4.86 3.41 11.79
N TRP A 66 -4.09 3.20 12.87
CA TRP A 66 -4.46 3.68 14.21
C TRP A 66 -3.74 4.99 14.58
N PHE A 67 -4.54 6.04 14.82
CA PHE A 67 -4.04 7.36 15.21
C PHE A 67 -4.69 7.94 16.47
N GLY A 68 -5.33 7.10 17.29
CA GLY A 68 -5.90 7.49 18.58
C GLY A 68 -7.42 7.65 18.60
N ASP A 69 -8.08 7.62 17.45
CA ASP A 69 -9.55 7.65 17.34
C ASP A 69 -10.08 6.35 16.71
N THR A 70 -11.06 5.73 17.38
CA THR A 70 -11.65 4.46 16.95
C THR A 70 -12.54 4.60 15.73
N GLN A 71 -13.37 5.64 15.66
CA GLN A 71 -14.32 5.80 14.56
C GLN A 71 -13.56 6.15 13.27
N GLU A 72 -12.59 7.06 13.35
CA GLU A 72 -11.69 7.36 12.23
C GLU A 72 -10.95 6.11 11.74
N THR A 73 -10.45 5.28 12.67
CA THR A 73 -9.78 4.02 12.30
C THR A 73 -10.71 3.06 11.57
N VAL A 74 -11.95 2.90 12.04
CA VAL A 74 -12.95 2.02 11.40
C VAL A 74 -13.27 2.50 9.98
N ASP A 75 -13.48 3.80 9.82
CA ASP A 75 -13.82 4.40 8.53
C ASP A 75 -12.64 4.31 7.55
N LEU A 76 -11.41 4.58 8.01
CA LEU A 76 -10.21 4.44 7.20
C LEU A 76 -9.95 2.97 6.80
N CYS A 77 -10.11 2.03 7.73
CA CYS A 77 -10.01 0.59 7.44
C CYS A 77 -10.96 0.19 6.32
N ARG A 78 -12.23 0.64 6.40
CA ARG A 78 -13.22 0.34 5.37
C ARG A 78 -12.81 0.90 4.02
N HIS A 79 -12.45 2.18 3.94
CA HIS A 79 -12.02 2.78 2.67
C HIS A 79 -10.80 2.06 2.06
N CYS A 80 -9.81 1.72 2.88
CA CYS A 80 -8.63 0.97 2.44
C CYS A 80 -8.99 -0.42 1.90
N ASN A 81 -9.87 -1.15 2.59
CA ASN A 81 -10.30 -2.48 2.17
C ASN A 81 -11.15 -2.45 0.89
N GLU A 82 -12.08 -1.51 0.77
CA GLU A 82 -12.90 -1.34 -0.43
C GLU A 82 -12.06 -0.91 -1.65
N TYR A 83 -11.02 -0.10 -1.44
CA TYR A 83 -10.09 0.27 -2.51
C TYR A 83 -9.24 -0.91 -3.00
N ALA A 84 -8.93 -1.87 -2.12
CA ALA A 84 -8.07 -3.01 -2.42
C ALA A 84 -8.83 -4.25 -2.93
N ALA A 85 -10.17 -4.24 -2.90
CA ALA A 85 -11.04 -5.34 -3.33
C ALA A 85 -11.24 -5.38 -4.85
#